data_AF-A0A3D3WJF9-F1
#
_entry.id   AF-A0A3D3WJF9-F1
#
_cell.length_a   1.000
_cell.length_b   1.000
_cell.length_c   1.000
_cell.angle_alpha   90.00
_cell.angle_beta   90.00
_cell.angle_gamma   90.00
#
_symmetry.space_group_name_H-M   'P 1'
#
loop_
_entity.id
_entity.type
_entity.pdbx_description
1 polymer ?
#
loop_
_entity_poly.entity_id
_entity_poly.type
_entity_poly.pdbx_seq_one_letter_code
_entity_poly.pdbx_strand_id
1 'polypeptide(L)'
;MSDNLVENYCSIIERLLDDVLGASMEADAQLISTTFQAQLSETLNLMQADMEKGLLVPSPEDKLRLLAVMEKLSALESHTHSHLSWFDDLAKRLQNKDDI
;
A
#
# COMPACT_ATOMS: atom_id res chain seq x y z
N MET A 1 14.05 -14.09 -22.26
CA MET A 1 13.52 -12.72 -22.31
C MET A 1 13.24 -12.33 -20.87
N SER A 2 14.16 -11.59 -20.23
CA SER A 2 13.87 -10.94 -18.94
C SER A 2 13.20 -9.61 -19.27
N ASP A 3 11.94 -9.69 -19.69
CA ASP A 3 11.10 -8.50 -19.71
C ASP A 3 11.19 -7.88 -18.31
N ASN A 4 11.50 -6.58 -18.27
CA ASN A 4 12.09 -5.89 -17.13
C ASN A 4 11.33 -6.19 -15.83
N LEU A 5 11.89 -7.07 -14.97
CA LEU A 5 11.21 -7.56 -13.77
C LEU A 5 10.75 -6.41 -12.86
N VAL A 6 11.54 -5.33 -12.83
CA VAL A 6 11.22 -4.13 -12.06
C VAL A 6 9.96 -3.46 -12.59
N GLU A 7 9.86 -3.31 -13.90
CA GLU A 7 8.68 -2.75 -14.57
C GLU A 7 7.44 -3.61 -14.31
N ASN A 8 7.58 -4.94 -14.31
CA ASN A 8 6.47 -5.84 -14.02
C ASN A 8 5.97 -5.67 -12.57
N TYR A 9 6.88 -5.70 -11.59
CA TYR A 9 6.53 -5.47 -10.18
C TYR A 9 5.92 -4.10 -9.96
N CYS A 10 6.54 -3.03 -10.48
CA CYS A 10 6.02 -1.67 -10.35
C CYS A 10 4.64 -1.53 -10.99
N SER A 11 4.40 -2.12 -12.18
CA SER A 11 3.10 -2.04 -12.84
C SER A 11 1.98 -2.74 -12.06
N ILE A 12 2.28 -3.90 -11.45
CA ILE A 12 1.32 -4.61 -10.60
C ILE A 12 1.00 -3.78 -9.36
N ILE A 13 2.02 -3.25 -8.69
CA ILE A 13 1.84 -2.45 -7.46
C ILE A 13 1.10 -1.15 -7.77
N GLU A 14 1.48 -0.44 -8.84
CA GLU A 14 0.82 0.81 -9.28
C GLU A 14 -0.66 0.58 -9.55
N ARG A 15 -1.02 -0.47 -10.30
CA ARG A 15 -2.42 -0.80 -10.57
C ARG A 15 -3.20 -1.06 -9.29
N LEU A 16 -2.64 -1.87 -8.38
CA LEU A 16 -3.28 -2.16 -7.09
C LEU A 16 -3.51 -0.86 -6.29
N LEU A 17 -2.50 0.01 -6.23
CA LEU A 17 -2.59 1.27 -5.50
C LEU A 17 -3.57 2.25 -6.13
N ASP A 18 -3.61 2.36 -7.46
CA ASP A 18 -4.54 3.23 -8.18
C ASP A 18 -5.99 2.74 -8.04
N ASP A 19 -6.22 1.43 -7.99
CA ASP A 19 -7.56 0.87 -7.72
C ASP A 19 -8.07 1.27 -6.32
N VAL A 20 -7.20 1.26 -5.30
CA VAL A 20 -7.58 1.60 -3.92
C VAL A 20 -7.67 3.12 -3.69
N LEU A 21 -6.71 3.88 -4.19
CA LEU A 21 -6.69 5.34 -4.05
C LEU A 21 -7.74 5.99 -4.97
N GLY A 22 -7.98 5.44 -6.16
CA GLY A 22 -9.01 5.90 -7.09
C GLY A 22 -10.42 5.63 -6.59
N ALA A 23 -10.68 4.45 -6.02
CA ALA A 23 -11.96 4.15 -5.37
C ALA A 23 -12.24 5.03 -4.14
N SER A 24 -11.19 5.52 -3.46
CA SER A 24 -11.35 6.36 -2.27
C SER A 24 -11.94 7.76 -2.53
N MET A 25 -12.05 8.21 -3.79
CA MET A 25 -12.71 9.48 -4.15
C MET A 25 -14.23 9.35 -4.35
N GLU A 26 -14.78 8.15 -4.52
CA GLU A 26 -16.22 7.93 -4.66
C GLU A 26 -16.80 7.26 -3.41
N ALA A 27 -17.10 8.08 -2.40
CA ALA A 27 -18.09 7.96 -1.31
C ALA A 27 -18.39 6.63 -0.57
N ASP A 28 -17.86 5.49 -0.96
CA ASP A 28 -17.90 4.23 -0.23
C ASP A 28 -16.50 3.66 -0.35
N ALA A 29 -15.71 3.82 0.71
CA ALA A 29 -14.53 3.03 0.94
C ALA A 29 -14.99 1.56 0.98
N GLN A 30 -15.07 0.92 -0.19
CA GLN A 30 -15.08 -0.52 -0.30
C GLN A 30 -13.87 -0.96 0.51
N LEU A 31 -14.16 -1.52 1.69
CA LEU A 31 -13.25 -2.25 2.55
C LEU A 31 -12.11 -2.75 1.69
N ILE A 32 -10.91 -2.19 1.88
CA ILE A 32 -9.70 -2.62 1.19
C ILE A 32 -9.76 -4.14 1.19
N SER A 33 -10.03 -4.73 0.02
CA SER A 33 -10.42 -6.13 -0.05
C SER A 33 -9.29 -6.95 0.56
N THR A 34 -9.62 -7.96 1.36
CA THR A 34 -8.61 -8.91 1.87
C THR A 34 -7.77 -9.50 0.73
N THR A 35 -8.36 -9.59 -0.47
CA THR A 35 -7.69 -9.95 -1.72
C THR A 35 -6.64 -8.92 -2.16
N PHE A 36 -6.92 -7.61 -2.08
CA PHE A 36 -5.92 -6.57 -2.38
C PHE A 36 -4.74 -6.65 -1.41
N GLN A 37 -5.00 -6.76 -0.10
CA GLN A 37 -3.92 -6.79 0.89
C GLN A 37 -3.03 -8.01 0.70
N ALA A 38 -3.62 -9.17 0.42
CA ALA A 38 -2.89 -10.39 0.12
C ALA A 38 -2.03 -10.24 -1.15
N GLN A 39 -2.60 -9.71 -2.24
CA GLN A 39 -1.89 -9.54 -3.51
C GLN A 39 -0.75 -8.50 -3.41
N LEU A 40 -0.99 -7.39 -2.73
CA LEU A 40 0.03 -6.36 -2.51
C LEU A 40 1.19 -6.92 -1.66
N SER A 41 0.87 -7.60 -0.56
CA SER A 41 1.86 -8.22 0.32
C SER A 41 2.68 -9.29 -0.42
N GLU A 42 2.02 -10.18 -1.18
CA GLU A 42 2.69 -11.20 -1.99
C GLU A 42 3.63 -10.56 -3.01
N THR A 43 3.17 -9.54 -3.75
CA THR A 43 3.96 -8.85 -4.77
C THR A 43 5.19 -8.16 -4.18
N LEU A 44 5.02 -7.48 -3.03
CA LEU A 44 6.14 -6.84 -2.32
C LEU A 44 7.15 -7.86 -1.80
N ASN A 45 6.69 -8.98 -1.25
CA ASN A 45 7.57 -10.05 -0.75
C ASN A 45 8.37 -10.71 -1.89
N LEU A 46 7.73 -10.95 -3.04
CA LEU A 46 8.41 -11.49 -4.22
C LEU A 46 9.47 -10.52 -4.74
N MET A 47 9.11 -9.24 -4.85
CA MET A 47 10.03 -8.20 -5.27
C MET A 47 11.24 -8.06 -4.35
N GLN A 48 11.01 -8.08 -3.03
CA GLN A 48 12.09 -8.06 -2.03
C GLN A 48 12.99 -9.28 -2.16
N ALA A 49 12.41 -10.48 -2.28
CA ALA A 49 13.18 -11.71 -2.41
C ALA A 49 14.06 -11.70 -3.69
N ASP A 50 13.56 -11.14 -4.79
CA ASP A 50 14.32 -11.02 -6.03
C ASP A 50 15.42 -9.95 -5.97
N MET A 51 15.19 -8.85 -5.25
CA MET A 51 16.22 -7.86 -4.92
C MET A 51 17.33 -8.45 -4.05
N GLU A 52 16.98 -9.17 -2.98
CA GLU A 52 17.92 -9.81 -2.06
C GLU A 52 18.77 -10.89 -2.75
N LYS A 53 18.20 -11.60 -3.71
CA LYS A 53 18.91 -12.59 -4.54
C LYS A 53 19.78 -11.95 -5.63
N GLY A 54 19.76 -10.63 -5.79
CA GLY A 54 20.46 -9.93 -6.87
C GLY A 54 19.91 -10.22 -8.27
N LEU A 55 18.71 -10.80 -8.36
CA LEU A 55 18.00 -11.04 -9.62
C LEU A 55 17.40 -9.74 -10.18
N LEU A 56 17.24 -8.75 -9.31
CA LEU A 56 16.66 -7.46 -9.60
C LEU A 56 17.69 -6.36 -9.29
N VAL A 57 18.31 -5.82 -10.34
CA VAL A 57 19.25 -4.69 -10.25
C VAL A 57 18.57 -3.47 -10.87
N PRO A 58 17.98 -2.57 -10.07
CA PRO A 58 17.22 -1.44 -10.60
C PRO A 58 18.14 -0.43 -11.27
N SER A 59 17.78 -0.05 -12.49
CA SER A 59 18.39 1.07 -13.20
C SER A 59 18.08 2.41 -12.50
N PRO A 60 18.75 3.51 -12.86
CA PRO A 60 18.41 4.84 -12.32
C PRO A 60 16.95 5.24 -12.53
N GLU A 61 16.35 4.84 -13.66
CA GLU A 61 14.93 5.10 -13.97
C GLU A 61 14.01 4.23 -13.10
N ASP A 62 14.36 2.95 -12.93
CA ASP A 62 13.62 2.06 -12.03
C ASP A 62 13.60 2.59 -10.59
N LYS A 63 14.72 3.16 -10.13
CA LYS A 63 14.80 3.77 -8.78
C LYS A 63 13.81 4.92 -8.60
N LEU A 64 13.61 5.77 -9.62
CA LEU A 64 12.63 6.85 -9.56
C LEU A 64 11.21 6.30 -9.45
N ARG A 65 10.92 5.24 -10.20
CA ARG A 65 9.61 4.58 -10.18
C ARG A 65 9.35 3.89 -8.83
N LEU A 66 10.37 3.24 -8.26
CA LEU A 66 10.30 2.66 -6.92
C LEU A 66 10.05 3.70 -5.84
N LEU A 67 10.69 4.86 -5.92
CA LEU A 67 10.43 5.97 -5.00
C LEU A 67 8.97 6.43 -5.08
N ALA A 68 8.43 6.58 -6.30
CA ALA A 68 7.02 6.96 -6.48
C ALA A 68 6.06 5.89 -5.90
N VAL A 69 6.36 4.60 -6.08
CA VAL A 69 5.60 3.50 -5.46
C VAL A 69 5.67 3.57 -3.93
N MET A 70 6.85 3.82 -3.35
CA MET A 70 7.02 3.98 -1.91
C MET A 70 6.26 5.18 -1.35
N GLU A 71 6.23 6.30 -2.06
CA GLU A 71 5.43 7.47 -1.66
C GLU A 71 3.94 7.16 -1.62
N LYS A 72 3.41 6.46 -2.64
CA LYS A 72 2.01 6.03 -2.66
C LYS A 72 1.68 5.07 -1.50
N LEU A 73 2.57 4.13 -1.18
CA LEU A 73 2.41 3.23 -0.03
C LEU A 73 2.41 3.98 1.30
N SER A 74 3.32 4.94 1.48
CA SER A 74 3.39 5.79 2.67
C SER A 74 2.13 6.65 2.86
N ALA A 75 1.56 7.16 1.77
CA ALA A 75 0.29 7.88 1.80
C ALA A 75 -0.87 6.97 2.26
N LEU A 76 -0.91 5.72 1.77
CA LEU A 76 -1.91 4.73 2.19
C LEU A 76 -1.76 4.40 3.69
N GLU A 77 -0.53 4.17 4.17
CA GLU A 77 -0.26 3.92 5.59
C GLU A 77 -0.70 5.10 6.46
N SER A 78 -0.34 6.33 6.07
CA SER A 78 -0.70 7.55 6.78
C SER A 78 -2.22 7.74 6.86
N HIS A 79 -2.93 7.44 5.76
CA HIS A 79 -4.38 7.48 5.72
C HIS A 79 -4.99 6.44 6.68
N THR A 80 -4.57 5.18 6.60
CA THR A 80 -5.02 4.13 7.53
C THR A 80 -4.73 4.47 8.99
N HIS A 81 -3.55 4.99 9.28
CA HIS A 81 -3.15 5.38 10.63
C HIS A 81 -4.00 6.53 11.19
N SER A 82 -4.34 7.52 10.37
CA SER A 82 -5.23 8.63 10.73
C SER A 82 -6.64 8.13 11.10
N HIS A 83 -7.21 7.22 10.30
CA HIS A 83 -8.50 6.59 10.59
C HIS A 83 -8.48 5.77 11.89
N LEU A 84 -7.42 4.97 12.11
CA LEU A 84 -7.26 4.18 13.34
C LEU A 84 -7.12 5.09 14.57
N SER A 85 -6.40 6.21 14.45
CA SER A 85 -6.27 7.21 15.51
C SER A 85 -7.63 7.83 15.87
N TRP A 86 -8.47 8.12 14.88
CA TRP A 86 -9.83 8.60 15.11
C TRP A 86 -10.70 7.55 15.84
N PHE A 87 -10.58 6.26 15.49
CA PHE A 87 -11.28 5.18 16.18
C PHE A 87 -10.80 5.02 17.64
N ASP A 88 -9.50 5.18 17.90
CA ASP A 88 -8.96 5.16 19.27
C ASP A 88 -9.49 6.34 20.11
N ASP A 89 -9.56 7.53 19.53
CA ASP A 89 -10.18 8.70 20.16
C ASP A 89 -11.67 8.48 20.43
N LEU A 90 -12.40 7.84 19.51
CA LEU A 90 -13.79 7.47 19.71
C LEU A 90 -13.94 6.45 20.85
N ALA A 91 -13.10 5.42 20.91
CA ALA A 91 -13.12 4.41 21.96
C ALA A 91 -12.89 5.04 23.34
N LYS A 92 -11.91 5.94 23.47
CA LYS A 92 -11.67 6.72 24.69
C LYS A 92 -12.89 7.56 25.10
N ARG A 93 -13.55 8.23 24.15
CA ARG A 93 -14.76 9.03 24.41
C ARG A 93 -15.95 8.18 24.86
N LEU A 94 -16.08 6.97 24.32
CA LEU A 94 -17.13 6.03 24.72
C LEU A 94 -16.88 5.48 26.12
N GLN A 95 -15.64 5.08 26.44
CA GLN A 95 -15.26 4.64 27.80
C GLN A 95 -15.49 5.73 28.85
N ASN A 96 -15.18 6.99 28.53
CA ASN A 96 -15.38 8.12 29.46
C ASN A 96 -16.84 8.52 29.67
N LYS A 97 -17.79 7.99 28.88
CA LYS A 97 -19.23 8.29 29.02
C LYS A 97 -19.97 7.33 29.97
N ASP A 98 -19.38 6.20 30.34
CA ASP A 98 -19.93 5.26 31.32
C ASP A 98 -19.54 5.61 32.78
N ASP A 99 -18.91 6.77 33.01
CA ASP A 99 -18.44 7.25 34.33
C ASP A 99 -19.32 8.38 34.95
N ILE A 100 -20.58 8.55 34.50
CA ILE A 100 -21.56 9.48 35.10
C ILE A 100 -22.89 8.78 35.42
#